data_AF-A0A6N6JF08-F1
#
_entry.id   AF-A0A6N6JF08-F1
#
_cell.length_a   1.000
_cell.length_b   1.000
_cell.length_c   1.000
_cell.angle_alpha   90.00
_cell.angle_beta   90.00
_cell.angle_gamma   90.00
#
_symmetry.space_group_name_H-M   'P 1'
#
loop_
_entity.id
_entity.type
_entity.pdbx_description
1 polymer ?
#
loop_
_entity_poly.entity_id
_entity_poly.type
_entity_poly.pdbx_seq_one_letter_code
_entity_poly.pdbx_strand_id
1 'polypeptide(L)'
;MPDVLISLLTGLLGLGTGIFVVLSLIEKPVWRLMWAPDSTQVGDDEARKVHAILKRVIHLLPPTMMTTMGTATLLVIVLLVKAGFSATAIAVATLFFVQLGLIVARLFKDIRNVDTVPSDGDLVAVRNGLGALTLLHHRGLFMTLSTLVAVLVLQALA
;
A
#
# COMPACT_ATOMS: atom_id res chain seq x y z
N MET A 1 -18.10 13.95 -19.49
CA MET A 1 -17.04 14.23 -18.47
C MET A 1 -17.02 13.30 -17.25
N PRO A 2 -18.07 12.54 -16.88
CA PRO A 2 -17.94 11.42 -15.94
C PRO A 2 -16.93 10.36 -16.41
N ASP A 3 -16.91 10.10 -17.73
CA ASP A 3 -16.14 9.02 -18.35
C ASP A 3 -14.63 9.15 -18.14
N VAL A 4 -14.08 10.37 -18.26
CA VAL A 4 -12.64 10.60 -18.10
C VAL A 4 -12.18 10.33 -16.66
N LEU A 5 -13.00 10.70 -15.66
CA LEU A 5 -12.66 10.45 -14.26
C LEU A 5 -12.66 8.95 -13.95
N ILE A 6 -13.65 8.23 -14.49
CA ILE A 6 -13.74 6.76 -14.36
C ILE A 6 -12.54 6.11 -15.06
N SER A 7 -12.21 6.49 -16.29
CA SER A 7 -11.05 5.95 -17.00
C SER A 7 -9.73 6.20 -16.27
N LEU A 8 -9.54 7.38 -15.68
CA LEU A 8 -8.34 7.71 -14.89
C LEU A 8 -8.28 6.89 -13.59
N LEU A 9 -9.41 6.73 -12.89
CA LEU A 9 -9.50 5.87 -11.70
C LEU A 9 -9.23 4.41 -12.04
N THR A 10 -9.78 3.90 -13.15
CA THR A 10 -9.54 2.54 -13.63
C THR A 10 -8.07 2.33 -14.01
N GLY A 11 -7.45 3.29 -14.71
CA GLY A 11 -6.03 3.24 -15.06
C GLY A 11 -5.12 3.23 -13.82
N LEU A 12 -5.41 4.10 -12.85
CA LEU A 12 -4.69 4.16 -11.57
C LEU A 12 -4.85 2.86 -10.77
N LEU A 13 -6.07 2.31 -10.74
CA LEU A 13 -6.37 1.05 -10.08
C LEU A 13 -5.64 -0.12 -10.75
N GLY A 14 -5.62 -0.17 -12.08
CA GLY A 14 -4.90 -1.20 -12.83
C GLY A 14 -3.38 -1.17 -12.55
N LEU A 15 -2.80 0.03 -12.53
CA LEU A 15 -1.39 0.23 -12.19
C LEU A 15 -1.07 -0.18 -10.75
N GLY A 16 -1.88 0.27 -9.78
CA GLY A 16 -1.73 -0.10 -8.38
C GLY A 16 -1.89 -1.61 -8.16
N THR A 17 -2.88 -2.24 -8.81
CA THR A 17 -3.11 -3.68 -8.73
C THR A 17 -1.91 -4.47 -9.23
N GLY A 18 -1.33 -4.09 -10.37
CA GLY A 18 -0.14 -4.76 -10.91
C GLY A 18 1.04 -4.73 -9.93
N ILE A 19 1.33 -3.57 -9.35
CA ILE A 19 2.40 -3.39 -8.36
C ILE A 19 2.14 -4.24 -7.12
N PHE A 20 0.93 -4.15 -6.55
CA PHE A 20 0.60 -4.88 -5.34
C PHE A 20 0.58 -6.40 -5.55
N VAL A 21 0.14 -6.89 -6.71
CA VAL A 21 0.18 -8.33 -7.03
C VAL A 21 1.62 -8.83 -7.07
N VAL A 22 2.52 -8.12 -7.75
CA VAL A 22 3.94 -8.49 -7.81
C VAL A 22 4.55 -8.51 -6.41
N LEU A 23 4.32 -7.48 -5.59
CA LEU A 23 4.79 -7.45 -4.21
C LEU A 23 4.20 -8.58 -3.37
N SER A 24 2.91 -8.87 -3.53
CA SER A 24 2.22 -9.94 -2.79
C SER A 24 2.82 -11.32 -3.11
N LEU A 25 3.19 -11.55 -4.37
CA LEU A 25 3.85 -12.80 -4.79
C LEU A 25 5.26 -12.94 -4.20
N ILE A 26 6.01 -11.84 -4.11
CA ILE A 26 7.34 -11.83 -3.49
C ILE A 26 7.22 -12.09 -1.97
N GLU A 27 6.21 -11.51 -1.33
CA GLU A 27 6.03 -11.58 0.13
C GLU A 27 5.33 -12.86 0.60
N LYS A 28 4.59 -13.55 -0.28
CA LYS A 28 3.80 -14.75 0.06
C LYS A 28 4.54 -15.78 0.93
N PRO A 29 5.83 -16.10 0.68
CA PRO A 29 6.56 -17.05 1.51
C PRO A 29 6.73 -16.61 2.97
N VAL A 30 6.76 -15.30 3.22
CA VAL A 30 7.05 -14.70 4.53
C VAL A 30 5.83 -14.07 5.20
N TRP A 31 4.61 -14.23 4.66
CA TRP A 31 3.38 -13.66 5.23
C TRP A 31 3.16 -14.02 6.69
N ARG A 32 3.58 -15.20 7.13
CA ARG A 32 3.45 -15.60 8.54
C ARG A 32 4.23 -14.69 9.48
N LEU A 33 5.34 -14.11 9.01
CA LEU A 33 6.15 -13.18 9.78
C LEU A 33 5.42 -11.86 10.09
N MET A 34 4.35 -11.53 9.35
CA MET A 34 3.50 -10.36 9.63
C MET A 34 2.90 -10.38 11.04
N TRP A 35 2.56 -11.58 11.51
CA TRP A 35 1.85 -11.81 12.78
C TRP A 35 2.70 -12.57 13.79
N ALA A 36 3.66 -13.37 13.32
CA ALA A 36 4.55 -14.18 14.14
C ALA A 36 5.99 -14.10 13.59
N PRO A 37 6.77 -13.06 13.96
CA PRO A 37 8.14 -12.88 13.50
C PRO A 37 9.05 -14.09 13.78
N ASP A 38 8.82 -14.78 14.88
CA ASP A 38 9.61 -15.95 15.31
C ASP A 38 9.07 -17.29 14.74
N SER A 39 8.20 -17.26 13.72
CA SER A 39 7.60 -18.46 13.16
C SER A 39 8.63 -19.42 12.56
N THR A 40 8.83 -20.59 13.17
CA THR A 40 9.74 -21.63 12.67
C THR A 40 9.34 -22.24 11.32
N GLN A 41 8.18 -21.86 10.78
CA GLN A 41 7.69 -22.34 9.48
C GLN A 41 8.26 -21.55 8.29
N VAL A 42 8.94 -20.44 8.54
CA VAL A 42 9.70 -19.70 7.54
C VAL A 42 11.18 -19.96 7.80
N GLY A 43 11.82 -20.64 6.86
CA GLY A 43 13.25 -20.95 6.94
C GLY A 43 14.10 -19.68 6.87
N ASP A 44 15.25 -19.68 7.53
CA ASP A 44 16.10 -18.49 7.62
C ASP A 44 16.64 -18.08 6.26
N ASP A 45 17.03 -19.04 5.42
CA ASP A 45 17.46 -18.79 4.04
C ASP A 45 16.35 -18.17 3.19
N GLU A 46 15.10 -18.61 3.41
CA GLU A 46 13.93 -18.06 2.73
C GLU A 46 13.66 -16.62 3.16
N ALA A 47 13.70 -16.35 4.47
CA ALA A 47 13.56 -15.00 5.00
C ALA A 47 14.66 -14.07 4.43
N ARG A 48 15.93 -14.49 4.47
CA ARG A 48 17.05 -13.70 3.92
C ARG A 48 16.91 -13.47 2.41
N LYS A 49 16.48 -14.48 1.66
CA LYS A 49 16.25 -14.37 0.21
C LYS A 49 15.16 -13.36 -0.11
N VAL A 50 14.00 -13.46 0.56
CA VAL A 50 12.89 -12.52 0.34
C VAL A 50 13.27 -11.10 0.79
N HIS A 51 13.98 -10.96 1.91
CA HIS A 51 14.51 -9.68 2.37
C HIS A 51 15.44 -9.04 1.33
N ALA A 52 16.35 -9.81 0.76
CA ALA A 52 17.26 -9.32 -0.28
C ALA A 52 16.54 -8.90 -1.58
N ILE A 53 15.44 -9.56 -1.94
CA ILE A 53 14.60 -9.17 -3.08
C ILE A 53 13.87 -7.87 -2.75
N LEU A 54 13.16 -7.81 -1.62
CA LEU A 54 12.40 -6.64 -1.20
C LEU A 54 13.30 -5.42 -1.04
N LYS A 55 14.49 -5.57 -0.45
CA LYS A 55 15.47 -4.48 -0.31
C LYS A 55 15.91 -3.88 -1.65
N ARG A 56 15.97 -4.65 -2.75
CA ARG A 56 16.24 -4.09 -4.09
C ARG A 56 15.04 -3.36 -4.67
N VAL A 57 13.84 -3.87 -4.42
CA VAL A 57 12.60 -3.31 -4.96
C VAL A 57 12.17 -2.06 -4.18
N ILE A 58 12.49 -1.98 -2.88
CA ILE A 58 12.04 -0.91 -1.98
C ILE A 58 12.55 0.48 -2.37
N HIS A 59 13.61 0.60 -3.17
CA HIS A 59 14.05 1.90 -3.70
C HIS A 59 13.24 2.36 -4.91
N LEU A 60 12.58 1.43 -5.61
CA LEU A 60 11.68 1.73 -6.74
C LEU A 60 10.25 2.06 -6.27
N LEU A 61 9.88 1.62 -5.06
CA LEU A 61 8.54 1.82 -4.51
C LEU A 61 8.23 3.28 -4.11
N PRO A 62 9.10 4.06 -3.44
CA PRO A 62 8.78 5.40 -2.99
C PRO A 62 8.37 6.35 -4.13
N PRO A 63 9.09 6.44 -5.26
CA PRO A 63 8.69 7.32 -6.35
C PRO A 63 7.34 6.92 -6.97
N THR A 64 7.12 5.63 -7.17
CA THR A 64 5.89 5.10 -7.78
C THR A 64 4.69 5.21 -6.83
N MET A 65 4.88 4.92 -5.54
CA MET A 65 3.87 5.09 -4.49
C MET A 65 3.50 6.55 -4.31
N MET A 66 4.48 7.46 -4.22
CA MET A 66 4.23 8.90 -4.09
C MET A 66 3.46 9.45 -5.30
N THR A 67 3.83 9.04 -6.51
CA THR A 67 3.12 9.43 -7.74
C THR A 67 1.67 8.91 -7.75
N THR A 68 1.48 7.65 -7.36
CA THR A 68 0.14 7.03 -7.30
C THR A 68 -0.73 7.70 -6.24
N MET A 69 -0.18 7.94 -5.05
CA MET A 69 -0.85 8.63 -3.95
C MET A 69 -1.21 10.07 -4.34
N GLY A 70 -0.27 10.83 -4.89
CA GLY A 70 -0.54 12.21 -5.33
C GLY A 70 -1.61 12.28 -6.42
N THR A 71 -1.57 11.35 -7.38
CA THR A 71 -2.62 11.26 -8.40
C THR A 71 -3.97 10.91 -7.79
N ALA A 72 -4.03 9.93 -6.88
CA ALA A 72 -5.26 9.60 -6.15
C ALA A 72 -5.81 10.79 -5.36
N THR A 73 -4.94 11.56 -4.69
CA THR A 73 -5.32 12.77 -3.96
C THR A 73 -5.98 13.80 -4.88
N LEU A 74 -5.39 14.07 -6.04
CA LEU A 74 -5.98 14.98 -7.02
C LEU A 74 -7.35 14.49 -7.51
N LEU A 75 -7.49 13.18 -7.77
CA LEU A 75 -8.76 12.60 -8.22
C LEU A 75 -9.85 12.70 -7.15
N VAL A 76 -9.52 12.51 -5.86
CA VAL A 76 -10.47 12.70 -4.75
C VAL A 76 -10.89 14.15 -4.61
N ILE A 77 -9.98 15.12 -4.81
CA ILE A 77 -10.33 16.55 -4.83
C ILE A 77 -11.29 16.86 -5.97
N VAL A 78 -11.02 16.35 -7.17
CA VAL A 78 -11.92 16.51 -8.34
C VAL A 78 -13.29 15.88 -8.06
N LEU A 79 -13.33 14.73 -7.41
CA LEU A 79 -14.58 14.07 -7.00
C LEU A 79 -15.40 14.94 -6.04
N LEU A 80 -14.77 15.54 -5.02
CA LEU A 80 -15.43 16.45 -4.08
C LEU A 80 -16.07 17.66 -4.79
N VAL A 81 -15.32 18.28 -5.71
CA VAL A 81 -15.81 19.43 -6.48
C VAL A 81 -17.00 19.03 -7.35
N LYS A 82 -16.92 17.90 -8.06
CA LYS A 82 -18.01 17.40 -8.92
C LYS A 82 -19.24 16.99 -8.15
N ALA A 83 -19.07 16.43 -6.95
CA ALA A 83 -20.17 16.03 -6.07
C ALA A 83 -20.77 17.21 -5.29
N GLY A 84 -20.33 18.45 -5.55
CA GLY A 84 -20.85 19.64 -4.89
C GLY A 84 -20.64 19.66 -3.38
N PHE A 85 -19.59 19.00 -2.88
CA PHE A 85 -19.31 18.87 -1.45
C PHE A 85 -20.46 18.24 -0.65
N SER A 86 -21.17 17.26 -1.23
CA SER A 86 -22.18 16.50 -0.49
C SER A 86 -21.58 15.82 0.75
N ALA A 87 -22.40 15.61 1.78
CA ALA A 87 -21.95 14.97 3.02
C ALA A 87 -21.33 13.57 2.79
N THR A 88 -21.88 12.82 1.83
CA THR A 88 -21.35 11.51 1.42
C THR A 88 -19.97 11.64 0.75
N ALA A 89 -19.78 12.62 -0.15
CA ALA A 89 -18.48 12.85 -0.77
C ALA A 89 -17.42 13.31 0.24
N ILE A 90 -17.80 14.17 1.20
CA ILE A 90 -16.92 14.60 2.30
C ILE A 90 -16.51 13.41 3.16
N ALA A 91 -17.42 12.50 3.49
CA ALA A 91 -17.11 11.29 4.25
C ALA A 91 -16.10 10.39 3.52
N VAL A 92 -16.29 10.18 2.21
CA VAL A 92 -15.36 9.41 1.37
C VAL A 92 -13.97 10.06 1.33
N ALA A 93 -13.91 11.37 1.12
CA ALA A 93 -12.64 12.10 1.12
C ALA A 93 -11.94 12.05 2.49
N THR A 94 -12.69 12.21 3.57
CA THR A 94 -12.17 12.13 4.94
C THR A 94 -11.56 10.75 5.20
N LEU A 95 -12.26 9.67 4.83
CA LEU A 95 -11.74 8.30 4.90
C LEU A 95 -10.40 8.19 4.16
N PHE A 96 -10.36 8.64 2.90
CA PHE A 96 -9.15 8.60 2.08
C PHE A 96 -7.99 9.37 2.70
N PHE A 97 -8.20 10.62 3.13
CA PHE A 97 -7.13 11.46 3.68
C PHE A 97 -6.61 10.93 5.03
N VAL A 98 -7.48 10.39 5.87
CA VAL A 98 -7.07 9.73 7.12
C VAL A 98 -6.20 8.51 6.81
N GLN A 99 -6.63 7.65 5.88
CA GLN A 99 -5.86 6.47 5.47
C GLN A 99 -4.50 6.84 4.86
N LEU A 100 -4.48 7.85 3.98
CA LEU A 100 -3.24 8.36 3.38
C LEU A 100 -2.27 8.87 4.44
N GLY A 101 -2.76 9.67 5.39
CA GLY A 101 -1.94 10.17 6.51
C GLY A 101 -1.34 9.04 7.35
N LEU A 102 -2.13 8.00 7.65
CA LEU A 102 -1.67 6.82 8.38
C LEU A 102 -0.59 6.04 7.63
N ILE A 103 -0.75 5.86 6.31
CA ILE A 103 0.25 5.17 5.49
C ILE A 103 1.54 5.97 5.42
N VAL A 104 1.46 7.27 5.08
CA VAL A 104 2.64 8.13 4.92
C VAL A 104 3.45 8.22 6.21
N ALA A 105 2.78 8.31 7.37
CA ALA A 105 3.45 8.35 8.68
C ALA A 105 4.28 7.08 9.00
N ARG A 106 3.90 5.93 8.45
CA ARG A 106 4.59 4.64 8.69
C ARG A 106 5.54 4.26 7.57
N LEU A 107 5.23 4.63 6.33
CA LEU A 107 5.94 4.21 5.13
C LEU A 107 7.46 4.44 5.23
N PHE A 108 7.89 5.66 5.55
CA PHE A 108 9.31 5.98 5.61
C PHE A 108 10.04 5.26 6.75
N LYS A 109 9.36 5.03 7.88
CA LYS A 109 9.94 4.33 9.03
C LYS A 109 10.15 2.86 8.70
N ASP A 110 9.12 2.20 8.17
CA ASP A 110 9.15 0.77 7.90
C ASP A 110 10.07 0.43 6.71
N ILE A 111 10.12 1.30 5.68
CA ILE A 111 11.11 1.19 4.59
C ILE A 111 12.54 1.31 5.13
N ARG A 112 12.80 2.30 6.00
CA ARG A 112 14.14 2.51 6.55
C ARG A 112 14.59 1.31 7.37
N ASN A 113 13.71 0.71 8.17
CA ASN A 113 14.04 -0.47 8.97
C ASN A 113 14.49 -1.66 8.11
N VAL A 114 13.89 -1.87 6.94
CA VAL A 114 14.30 -2.93 5.99
C VAL A 114 15.60 -2.54 5.27
N ASP A 115 15.75 -1.27 4.89
CA ASP A 115 16.91 -0.83 4.13
C ASP A 115 18.19 -0.79 4.97
N THR A 116 18.11 -0.43 6.25
CA THR A 116 19.30 -0.33 7.12
C THR A 116 19.79 -1.68 7.62
N VAL A 117 18.96 -2.73 7.58
CA VAL A 117 19.35 -4.07 8.03
C VAL A 117 20.07 -4.81 6.89
N PRO A 118 21.28 -5.34 7.10
CA PRO A 118 21.93 -6.22 6.13
C PRO A 118 21.15 -7.53 5.98
N SER A 119 20.99 -8.04 4.75
CA SER A 119 20.24 -9.29 4.52
C SER A 119 20.93 -10.53 5.12
N ASP A 120 22.24 -10.46 5.34
CA ASP A 120 23.09 -11.44 6.03
C ASP A 120 23.31 -11.09 7.52
N GLY A 121 22.70 -9.99 8.00
CA GLY A 121 22.81 -9.52 9.38
C GLY A 121 21.97 -10.31 10.38
N ASP A 122 21.64 -9.68 11.51
CA ASP A 122 20.82 -10.28 12.56
C ASP A 122 19.48 -10.80 12.00
N LEU A 123 19.22 -12.09 12.22
CA LEU A 123 18.06 -12.78 11.71
C LEU A 123 16.76 -12.25 12.31
N VAL A 124 16.77 -11.89 13.60
CA VAL A 124 15.59 -11.35 14.27
C VAL A 124 15.22 -10.00 13.66
N ALA A 125 16.21 -9.12 13.44
CA ALA A 125 16.00 -7.86 12.74
C ALA A 125 15.46 -8.05 11.31
N VAL A 126 16.00 -8.99 10.53
CA VAL A 126 15.52 -9.32 9.17
C VAL A 126 14.05 -9.74 9.20
N ARG A 127 13.69 -10.65 10.10
CA ARG A 127 12.33 -11.20 10.20
C ARG A 127 11.32 -10.15 10.67
N ASN A 128 11.71 -9.31 11.61
CA ASN A 128 10.90 -8.17 12.07
C ASN A 128 10.69 -7.14 10.95
N GLY A 129 11.73 -6.80 10.19
CA GLY A 129 11.65 -5.90 9.05
C GLY A 129 10.71 -6.42 7.97
N LEU A 130 10.85 -7.70 7.60
CA LEU A 130 9.96 -8.37 6.66
C LEU A 130 8.49 -8.37 7.13
N GLY A 131 8.26 -8.75 8.39
CA GLY A 131 6.92 -8.79 8.97
C GLY A 131 6.27 -7.41 8.96
N ALA A 132 7.00 -6.37 9.37
CA ALA A 132 6.51 -4.99 9.38
C ALA A 132 6.18 -4.49 7.97
N LEU A 133 7.06 -4.70 6.99
CA LEU A 133 6.85 -4.25 5.61
C LEU A 133 5.67 -4.97 4.96
N THR A 134 5.60 -6.29 5.11
CA THR A 134 4.51 -7.11 4.58
C THR A 134 3.17 -6.69 5.22
N LEU A 135 3.15 -6.42 6.52
CA LEU A 135 1.96 -5.94 7.22
C LEU A 135 1.54 -4.54 6.74
N LEU A 136 2.49 -3.63 6.51
CA LEU A 136 2.22 -2.32 5.96
C LEU A 136 1.61 -2.42 4.56
N HIS A 137 2.15 -3.29 3.71
CA HIS A 137 1.63 -3.53 2.37
C HIS A 137 0.16 -4.03 2.41
N HIS A 138 -0.16 -5.02 3.25
CA HIS A 138 -1.52 -5.52 3.37
C HIS A 138 -2.50 -4.49 3.95
N ARG A 139 -2.04 -3.65 4.89
CA ARG A 139 -2.83 -2.50 5.36
C ARG A 139 -3.11 -1.51 4.24
N GLY A 140 -2.10 -1.20 3.42
CA GLY A 140 -2.25 -0.35 2.24
C GLY A 140 -3.25 -0.90 1.24
N LEU A 141 -3.23 -2.20 0.99
CA LEU A 141 -4.21 -2.90 0.15
C LEU A 141 -5.64 -2.77 0.70
N PHE A 142 -5.82 -3.04 1.99
CA PHE A 142 -7.14 -2.93 2.62
C PHE A 142 -7.69 -1.50 2.59
N MET A 143 -6.84 -0.50 2.86
CA MET A 143 -7.20 0.91 2.76
C MET A 143 -7.62 1.27 1.33
N THR A 144 -6.83 0.87 0.33
CA THR A 144 -7.15 1.09 -1.09
C THR A 144 -8.50 0.47 -1.46
N LEU A 145 -8.74 -0.78 -1.06
CA LEU A 145 -10.01 -1.47 -1.30
C LEU A 145 -11.20 -0.75 -0.65
N SER A 146 -11.07 -0.36 0.62
CA SER A 146 -12.14 0.33 1.34
C SER A 146 -12.47 1.70 0.74
N THR A 147 -11.45 2.48 0.33
CA THR A 147 -11.67 3.74 -0.38
C THR A 147 -12.34 3.50 -1.73
N LEU A 148 -11.90 2.50 -2.49
CA LEU A 148 -12.50 2.16 -3.78
C LEU A 148 -13.99 1.81 -3.63
N VAL A 149 -14.33 0.94 -2.67
CA VAL A 149 -15.72 0.57 -2.38
C VAL A 149 -16.53 1.82 -2.02
N ALA A 150 -15.98 2.72 -1.20
CA ALA A 150 -16.67 3.95 -0.81
C ALA A 150 -16.91 4.89 -2.01
N VAL A 151 -15.95 5.01 -2.93
CA VAL A 151 -16.09 5.78 -4.18
C VAL A 151 -17.13 5.14 -5.11
N LEU A 152 -17.13 3.82 -5.27
CA LEU A 152 -18.11 3.11 -6.10
C LEU A 152 -19.53 3.25 -5.56
N VAL A 153 -19.70 3.14 -4.24
CA VAL A 153 -20.99 3.35 -3.57
C VAL A 153 -21.46 4.79 -3.78
N LEU A 154 -20.57 5.78 -3.62
CA LEU A 154 -20.92 7.18 -3.90
C LEU A 154 -21.40 7.37 -5.35
N GLN A 155 -20.72 6.75 -6.32
CA GLN A 155 -21.12 6.83 -7.73
C GLN A 155 -22.45 6.12 -8.02
N ALA A 156 -22.74 5.00 -7.36
CA ALA A 156 -24.00 4.28 -7.54
C ALA A 156 -25.22 5.03 -6.93
N LEU A 157 -24.97 5.94 -5.99
CA LEU A 157 -25.99 6.73 -5.29
C LEU A 157 -26.16 8.14 -5.86
N ALA A 158 -25.27 8.59 -6.74
CA ALA A 158 -25.28 9.91 -7.38
C ALA A 158 -26.02 9.87 -8.72
#